data_AF-A0ABD2AK22-F1
#
_entry.id   AF-A0ABD2AK22-F1
#
_cell.length_a   1.000
_cell.length_b   1.000
_cell.length_c   1.000
_cell.angle_alpha   90.00
_cell.angle_beta   90.00
_cell.angle_gamma   90.00
#
_symmetry.space_group_name_H-M   'P 1'
#
loop_
_entity.id
_entity.type
_entity.pdbx_description
1 polymer ?
#
loop_
_entity_poly.entity_id
_entity_poly.type
_entity_poly.pdbx_seq_one_letter_code
_entity_poly.pdbx_strand_id
1 'polypeptide(L)'
;MRGIEQHAVEWKQVLGNFLLVDIVKEMNEFKELIEQYRDKIELIITGLERFTMIMQAISDIKKMAIQAEVQYVSYQETFKTLRAHGIVFSETDEKMSYELQTDWESLYLGALYRASTIITTREKFAEMIEDQMIEFDDELVQFVEDFQNNGPGSVKDDLDLGLQKMIKYGKLIEKHDEKRRNLVNSQILFDLDPGDYSKFLKVKEDYEGMEKLYALYKDQKNARSEWAQTLWVNLNPQQLLDGMDHFIRQFQRFPKAVKKLDVGQTLEINMRNFKNSVPLFVELKNEAMRERHWIDLMTKTGKYFDMKPDRCANN
;
A
#
# COMPACT_ATOMS: atom_id res chain seq x y z
N MET A 1 18.45 55.75 30.71
CA MET A 1 19.35 55.14 29.70
C MET A 1 19.91 53.81 30.20
N ARG A 2 20.64 53.75 31.33
CA ARG A 2 21.19 52.48 31.87
C ARG A 2 20.21 51.31 32.03
N GLY A 3 18.98 51.57 32.48
CA GLY A 3 17.97 50.50 32.65
C GLY A 3 17.47 49.89 31.34
N ILE A 4 17.42 50.67 30.24
CA ILE A 4 17.02 50.16 28.92
C ILE A 4 18.15 49.33 28.31
N GLU A 5 19.40 49.78 28.46
CA GLU A 5 20.58 49.04 28.02
C GLU A 5 20.70 47.69 28.74
N GLN A 6 20.51 47.68 30.06
CA GLN A 6 20.53 46.46 30.86
C GLN A 6 19.42 45.48 30.42
N HIS A 7 18.21 45.98 30.23
CA HIS A 7 17.10 45.12 29.80
C HIS A 7 17.33 44.57 28.38
N ALA A 8 17.89 45.37 27.46
CA ALA A 8 18.26 44.90 26.13
C ALA A 8 19.31 43.78 26.16
N VAL A 9 20.28 43.85 27.09
CA VAL A 9 21.28 42.78 27.29
C VAL A 9 20.63 41.52 27.84
N GLU A 10 19.72 41.64 28.81
CA GLU A 10 18.97 40.50 29.36
C GLU A 10 18.15 39.79 28.28
N TRP A 11 17.41 40.54 27.45
CA TRP A 11 16.64 39.96 26.36
C TRP A 11 17.52 39.29 25.29
N LYS A 12 18.68 39.86 24.97
CA LYS A 12 19.66 39.20 24.07
C LYS A 12 20.14 37.88 24.65
N GLN A 13 20.44 37.83 25.94
CA GLN A 13 20.86 36.60 26.61
C GLN A 13 19.75 35.55 26.62
N VAL A 14 18.50 35.95 26.92
CA VAL A 14 17.36 35.03 26.92
C VAL A 14 17.12 34.43 25.54
N LEU A 15 17.09 35.26 24.49
CA LEU A 15 16.93 34.79 23.11
C LEU A 15 18.11 33.90 22.68
N GLY A 16 19.34 34.27 23.07
CA GLY A 16 20.53 33.47 22.85
C GLY A 16 20.46 32.10 23.52
N ASN A 17 19.94 32.03 24.75
CA ASN A 17 19.75 30.76 25.47
C ASN A 17 18.73 29.84 24.76
N PHE A 18 17.64 30.39 24.22
CA PHE A 18 16.69 29.59 23.43
C PHE A 18 17.36 29.01 22.18
N LEU A 19 18.09 29.84 21.44
CA LEU A 19 18.83 29.39 20.26
C LEU A 19 19.87 28.32 20.61
N LEU A 20 20.58 28.48 21.74
CA LEU A 20 21.54 27.49 22.24
C LEU A 20 20.89 26.15 22.55
N VAL A 21 19.73 26.14 23.20
CA VAL A 21 19.00 24.89 23.50
C VAL A 21 18.66 24.13 22.21
N ASP A 22 18.17 24.84 21.20
CA ASP A 22 17.81 24.23 19.92
C ASP A 22 19.07 23.71 19.18
N ILE A 23 20.13 24.50 19.11
CA ILE A 23 21.36 24.14 18.40
C ILE A 23 22.09 22.99 19.10
N VAL A 24 22.16 22.99 20.43
CA VAL A 24 22.76 21.87 21.18
C VAL A 24 21.96 20.59 20.99
N LYS A 25 20.62 20.67 20.93
CA LYS A 25 19.78 19.52 20.62
C LYS A 25 20.09 18.98 19.23
N GLU A 26 20.10 19.84 18.20
CA GLU A 26 20.41 19.44 16.82
C GLU A 26 21.83 18.85 16.69
N MET A 27 22.82 19.43 17.37
CA MET A 27 24.19 18.91 17.41
C MET A 27 24.25 17.49 18.01
N ASN A 28 23.48 17.22 19.06
CA ASN A 28 23.42 15.88 19.65
C ASN A 28 22.73 14.88 18.72
N GLU A 29 21.62 15.26 18.06
CA GLU A 29 20.96 14.42 17.06
C GLU A 29 21.90 14.11 15.89
N PHE A 30 22.69 15.09 15.42
CA PHE A 30 23.69 14.89 14.37
C PHE A 30 24.83 13.98 14.83
N LYS A 31 25.28 14.11 16.09
CA LYS A 31 26.28 13.21 16.68
C LYS A 31 25.80 11.76 16.71
N GLU A 32 24.58 11.53 17.19
CA GLU A 32 23.99 10.19 17.24
C GLU A 32 23.86 9.60 15.83
N LEU A 33 23.49 10.41 14.85
CA LEU A 33 23.44 9.99 13.45
C LEU A 33 24.80 9.56 12.91
N ILE A 34 25.87 10.30 13.22
CA ILE A 34 27.25 9.94 12.83
C ILE A 34 27.63 8.57 13.39
N GLU A 35 27.42 8.34 14.69
CA GLU A 35 27.76 7.07 15.33
C GLU A 35 26.94 5.91 14.75
N GLN A 36 25.64 6.11 14.51
CA GLN A 36 24.80 5.08 13.87
C GLN A 36 25.31 4.67 12.48
N TYR A 37 25.80 5.62 11.69
CA TYR A 37 26.37 5.32 10.38
C TYR A 37 27.76 4.69 10.47
N ARG A 38 28.56 5.11 11.45
CA ARG A 38 29.87 4.51 11.73
C ARG A 38 29.71 3.02 12.08
N ASP A 39 28.81 2.71 13.00
CA ASP A 39 28.47 1.34 13.38
C ASP A 39 28.05 0.49 12.17
N LYS A 40 27.23 1.05 11.28
CA LYS A 40 26.76 0.34 10.07
C LYS A 40 27.89 0.06 9.08
N ILE A 41 28.82 1.00 8.86
CA ILE A 41 29.94 0.84 7.90
C ILE A 41 30.95 -0.19 8.40
N GLU A 42 31.17 -0.24 9.71
CA GLU A 42 32.13 -1.14 10.35
C GLU A 42 31.64 -2.58 10.48
N LEU A 43 30.37 -2.85 10.14
CA LEU A 43 29.82 -4.20 10.12
C LEU A 43 30.67 -5.16 9.26
N ILE A 44 30.85 -6.37 9.79
CA ILE A 44 31.45 -7.48 9.06
C ILE A 44 30.43 -8.02 8.07
N ILE A 45 30.86 -8.16 6.81
CA ILE A 45 30.06 -8.73 5.74
C ILE A 45 29.85 -10.23 6.02
N THR A 46 28.63 -10.61 6.38
CA THR A 46 28.21 -12.01 6.58
C THR A 46 26.95 -12.30 5.76
N GLY A 47 27.06 -12.21 4.44
CA GLY A 47 25.96 -12.44 3.50
C GLY A 47 25.37 -11.16 2.90
N LEU A 48 24.37 -11.35 2.03
CA LEU A 48 23.75 -10.28 1.24
C LEU A 48 23.12 -9.20 2.12
N GLU A 49 22.35 -9.58 3.14
CA GLU A 49 21.61 -8.62 3.98
C GLU A 49 22.53 -7.58 4.62
N ARG A 50 23.61 -8.02 5.29
CA ARG A 50 24.59 -7.09 5.88
C ARG A 50 25.34 -6.30 4.83
N PHE A 51 25.63 -6.91 3.67
CA PHE A 51 26.25 -6.20 2.55
C PHE A 51 25.35 -5.06 2.05
N THR A 52 24.05 -5.33 1.87
CA THR A 52 23.03 -4.35 1.49
C THR A 52 22.93 -3.23 2.52
N MET A 53 22.94 -3.54 3.83
CA MET A 53 22.96 -2.54 4.89
C MET A 53 24.17 -1.59 4.82
N ILE A 54 25.37 -2.15 4.60
CA ILE A 54 26.62 -1.36 4.47
C ILE A 54 26.55 -0.47 3.22
N MET A 55 26.15 -1.03 2.08
CA MET A 55 26.00 -0.28 0.83
C MET A 55 24.96 0.85 0.96
N GLN A 56 23.84 0.59 1.64
CA GLN A 56 22.80 1.59 1.87
C GLN A 56 23.33 2.73 2.75
N ALA A 57 24.02 2.40 3.85
CA ALA A 57 24.66 3.39 4.71
C ALA A 57 25.67 4.26 3.94
N ILE A 58 26.52 3.65 3.10
CA ILE A 58 27.47 4.37 2.24
C ILE A 58 26.74 5.29 1.25
N SER A 59 25.66 4.81 0.63
CA SER A 59 24.85 5.60 -0.31
C SER A 59 24.19 6.80 0.37
N ASP A 60 23.64 6.60 1.57
CA ASP A 60 22.98 7.65 2.34
C ASP A 60 23.97 8.72 2.81
N ILE A 61 25.14 8.32 3.33
CA ILE A 61 26.21 9.26 3.71
C ILE A 61 26.64 10.12 2.52
N LYS A 62 26.77 9.53 1.33
CA LYS A 62 27.08 10.27 0.10
C LYS A 62 26.00 11.29 -0.26
N LYS A 63 24.72 10.90 -0.18
CA LYS A 63 23.59 11.81 -0.47
C LYS A 63 23.47 12.93 0.57
N MET A 64 23.82 12.65 1.82
CA MET A 64 23.74 13.60 2.92
C MET A 64 24.91 14.58 2.98
N ALA A 65 25.99 14.39 2.20
CA ALA A 65 27.21 15.19 2.30
C ALA A 65 26.98 16.71 2.30
N ILE A 66 26.18 17.22 1.36
CA ILE A 66 25.88 18.66 1.25
C ILE A 66 25.02 19.13 2.44
N GLN A 67 24.01 18.35 2.83
CA GLN A 67 23.13 18.71 3.93
C GLN A 67 23.87 18.75 5.27
N ALA A 68 24.74 17.76 5.49
CA ALA A 68 25.61 17.69 6.66
C ALA A 68 26.56 18.89 6.73
N GLU A 69 27.14 19.30 5.60
CA GLU A 69 27.97 20.51 5.50
C GLU A 69 27.22 21.77 5.92
N VAL A 70 26.00 21.96 5.39
CA VAL A 70 25.15 23.08 5.79
C VAL A 70 24.86 23.05 7.30
N GLN A 71 24.62 21.88 7.88
CA GLN A 71 24.32 21.73 9.31
C GLN A 71 25.50 22.12 10.19
N TYR A 72 26.68 21.49 10.03
CA TYR A 72 27.80 21.79 10.93
C TYR A 72 28.31 23.23 10.74
N VAL A 73 28.27 23.79 9.52
CA VAL A 73 28.61 25.20 9.29
C VAL A 73 27.63 26.12 10.01
N SER A 74 26.32 25.81 9.95
CA SER A 74 25.29 26.60 10.65
C SER A 74 25.52 26.62 12.17
N TYR A 75 25.91 25.48 12.77
CA TYR A 75 26.25 25.42 14.19
C TYR A 75 27.43 26.33 14.53
N GLN A 76 28.52 26.23 13.74
CA GLN A 76 29.71 27.06 13.93
C GLN A 76 29.42 28.56 13.76
N GLU A 77 28.65 28.94 12.73
CA GLU A 77 28.26 30.34 12.49
C GLU A 77 27.35 30.88 13.60
N THR A 78 26.51 30.02 14.20
CA THR A 78 25.72 30.38 15.38
C THR A 78 26.63 30.77 16.54
N PHE A 79 27.61 29.94 16.90
CA PHE A 79 28.53 30.26 18.00
C PHE A 79 29.38 31.50 17.72
N LYS A 80 29.84 31.70 16.48
CA LYS A 80 30.52 32.95 16.07
C LYS A 80 29.63 34.17 16.28
N THR A 81 28.36 34.07 15.91
CA THR A 81 27.36 35.14 16.07
C THR A 81 27.08 35.44 17.54
N LEU A 82 26.89 34.40 18.38
CA LEU A 82 26.71 34.55 19.82
C LEU A 82 27.91 35.27 20.47
N ARG A 83 29.13 34.88 20.08
CA ARG A 83 30.37 35.54 20.55
C ARG A 83 30.43 37.00 20.11
N ALA A 84 30.13 37.30 18.84
CA ALA A 84 30.14 38.67 18.32
C ALA A 84 29.13 39.59 19.06
N HIS A 85 28.02 39.03 19.53
CA HIS A 85 27.01 39.74 20.31
C HIS A 85 27.24 39.74 21.82
N GLY A 86 28.32 39.12 22.31
CA GLY A 86 28.65 39.06 23.74
C GLY A 86 27.67 38.23 24.57
N ILE A 87 26.99 37.27 23.94
CA ILE A 87 26.08 36.33 24.63
C ILE A 87 26.94 35.26 25.30
N VAL A 88 26.64 34.94 26.57
CA VAL A 88 27.35 33.90 27.33
C VAL A 88 26.85 32.52 26.90
N PHE A 89 27.78 31.60 26.59
CA PHE A 89 27.52 30.21 26.23
C PHE A 89 28.65 29.30 26.75
N SER A 90 28.47 27.98 26.65
CA SER A 90 29.50 27.02 27.05
C SER A 90 30.55 26.83 25.94
N GLU A 91 31.83 26.97 26.28
CA GLU A 91 32.94 26.68 25.34
C GLU A 91 32.97 25.21 24.91
N THR A 92 32.40 24.30 25.72
CA THR A 92 32.26 22.88 25.34
C THR A 92 31.35 22.68 24.15
N ASP A 93 30.26 23.46 24.08
CA ASP A 93 29.23 23.31 23.04
C ASP A 93 29.74 23.88 21.71
N GLU A 94 30.50 24.98 21.78
CA GLU A 94 31.21 25.50 20.62
C GLU A 94 32.25 24.49 20.11
N LYS A 95 33.05 23.91 21.01
CA LYS A 95 34.05 22.90 20.64
C LYS A 95 33.38 21.70 19.95
N MET A 96 32.25 21.23 20.47
CA MET A 96 31.46 20.16 19.87
C MET A 96 31.07 20.48 18.42
N SER A 97 30.68 21.73 18.10
CA SER A 97 30.32 22.12 16.73
C SER A 97 31.46 21.93 15.70
N TYR A 98 32.71 22.10 16.11
CA TYR A 98 33.89 21.87 15.28
C TYR A 98 34.32 20.39 15.26
N GLU A 99 34.14 19.68 16.38
CA GLU A 99 34.37 18.23 16.45
C GLU A 99 33.42 17.48 15.50
N LEU A 100 32.14 17.88 15.43
CA LEU A 100 31.15 17.28 14.53
C LEU A 100 31.53 17.37 13.05
N GLN A 101 32.17 18.47 12.63
CA GLN A 101 32.72 18.56 11.28
C GLN A 101 33.80 17.50 11.06
N THR A 102 34.75 17.39 11.99
CA THR A 102 35.86 16.42 11.91
C THR A 102 35.34 14.98 11.91
N ASP A 103 34.37 14.69 12.77
CA ASP A 103 33.74 13.38 12.89
C ASP A 103 32.97 13.00 11.61
N TRP A 104 32.24 13.96 11.02
CA TRP A 104 31.55 13.76 9.74
C TRP A 104 32.53 13.54 8.58
N GLU A 105 33.56 14.37 8.46
CA GLU A 105 34.60 14.22 7.43
C GLU A 105 35.30 12.86 7.53
N SER A 106 35.62 12.42 8.75
CA SER A 106 36.19 11.10 9.03
C SER A 106 35.24 9.98 8.61
N LEU A 107 33.95 10.07 8.98
CA LEU A 107 32.92 9.11 8.57
C LEU A 107 32.79 9.05 7.04
N TYR A 108 32.73 10.19 6.37
CA TYR A 108 32.60 10.29 4.93
C TYR A 108 33.78 9.64 4.20
N LEU A 109 35.01 9.95 4.61
CA LEU A 109 36.22 9.31 4.07
C LEU A 109 36.23 7.81 4.36
N GLY A 110 35.83 7.39 5.56
CA GLY A 110 35.67 5.98 5.94
C GLY A 110 34.67 5.25 5.04
N ALA A 111 33.54 5.89 4.71
CA ALA A 111 32.54 5.36 3.80
C ALA A 111 33.09 5.17 2.38
N LEU A 112 33.85 6.15 1.86
CA LEU A 112 34.49 6.06 0.54
C LEU A 112 35.54 4.95 0.50
N TYR A 113 36.36 4.82 1.54
CA TYR A 113 37.33 3.75 1.67
C TYR A 113 36.64 2.39 1.77
N ARG A 114 35.60 2.26 2.59
CA ARG A 114 34.84 1.01 2.69
C ARG A 114 34.25 0.63 1.33
N ALA A 115 33.67 1.58 0.60
CA ALA A 115 33.12 1.35 -0.73
C ALA A 115 34.14 0.78 -1.72
N SER A 116 35.39 1.25 -1.70
CA SER A 116 36.44 0.75 -2.59
C SER A 116 36.91 -0.66 -2.18
N THR A 117 36.96 -0.96 -0.88
CA THR A 117 37.38 -2.29 -0.38
C THR A 117 36.38 -3.40 -0.69
N ILE A 118 35.10 -3.08 -0.86
CA ILE A 118 34.02 -4.08 -1.03
C ILE A 118 33.60 -4.26 -2.50
N ILE A 119 34.32 -3.66 -3.45
CA ILE A 119 33.94 -3.64 -4.87
C ILE A 119 33.82 -5.03 -5.49
N THR A 120 34.76 -5.93 -5.22
CA THR A 120 34.71 -7.31 -5.74
C THR A 120 33.55 -8.11 -5.13
N THR A 121 33.18 -7.81 -3.88
CA THR A 121 32.00 -8.42 -3.25
C THR A 121 30.71 -7.85 -3.83
N ARG A 122 30.70 -6.56 -4.20
CA ARG A 122 29.59 -5.91 -4.92
C ARG A 122 29.32 -6.62 -6.25
N GLU A 123 30.35 -6.86 -7.05
CA GLU A 123 30.22 -7.52 -8.36
C GLU A 123 29.58 -8.92 -8.24
N LYS A 124 30.05 -9.74 -7.29
CA LYS A 124 29.47 -11.08 -7.06
C LYS A 124 28.00 -11.04 -6.62
N PHE A 125 27.64 -10.08 -5.77
CA PHE A 125 26.25 -9.92 -5.38
C PHE A 125 25.39 -9.33 -6.50
N ALA A 126 25.95 -8.47 -7.36
CA ALA A 126 25.27 -7.96 -8.53
C ALA A 126 24.89 -9.11 -9.49
N GLU A 127 25.83 -9.99 -9.82
CA GLU A 127 25.57 -11.20 -10.63
C GLU A 127 24.45 -12.05 -10.01
N MET A 128 24.51 -12.29 -8.70
CA MET A 128 23.47 -13.05 -7.99
C MET A 128 22.09 -12.36 -8.03
N ILE A 129 22.02 -11.03 -7.99
CA ILE A 129 20.76 -10.29 -8.11
C ILE A 129 20.23 -10.36 -9.55
N GLU A 130 21.10 -10.28 -10.57
CA GLU A 130 20.71 -10.48 -11.97
C GLU A 130 20.12 -11.87 -12.21
N ASP A 131 20.73 -12.92 -11.66
CA ASP A 131 20.18 -14.28 -11.70
C ASP A 131 18.79 -14.35 -11.04
N GLN A 132 18.64 -13.75 -9.85
CA GLN A 132 17.34 -13.67 -9.16
C GLN A 132 16.29 -12.88 -9.95
N MET A 133 16.70 -11.89 -10.74
CA MET A 133 15.79 -11.14 -11.60
C MET A 133 15.28 -12.00 -12.76
N ILE A 134 16.14 -12.79 -13.38
CA ILE A 134 15.76 -13.71 -14.46
C ILE A 134 14.77 -14.75 -13.92
N GLU A 135 15.10 -15.38 -12.78
CA GLU A 135 14.19 -16.34 -12.14
C GLU A 135 12.85 -15.72 -11.76
N PHE A 136 12.86 -14.47 -11.26
CA PHE A 136 11.64 -13.78 -10.87
C PHE A 136 10.79 -13.36 -12.07
N ASP A 137 11.39 -13.01 -13.21
CA ASP A 137 10.64 -12.72 -14.44
C ASP A 137 9.89 -13.97 -14.91
N ASP A 138 10.56 -15.13 -14.92
CA ASP A 138 9.93 -16.42 -15.23
C ASP A 138 8.78 -16.76 -14.26
N GLU A 139 8.97 -16.55 -12.96
CA GLU A 139 7.92 -16.70 -11.95
C GLU A 139 6.72 -15.78 -12.23
N LEU A 140 6.96 -14.53 -12.62
CA LEU A 140 5.91 -13.56 -12.91
C LEU A 140 5.15 -13.92 -14.19
N VAL A 141 5.83 -14.40 -15.23
CA VAL A 141 5.18 -14.87 -16.46
C VAL A 141 4.21 -16.00 -16.13
N GLN A 142 4.67 -17.01 -15.38
CA GLN A 142 3.83 -18.13 -14.96
C GLN A 142 2.66 -17.67 -14.09
N PHE A 143 2.90 -16.73 -13.16
CA PHE A 143 1.86 -16.18 -12.32
C PHE A 143 0.80 -15.41 -13.11
N VAL A 144 1.21 -14.60 -14.09
CA VAL A 144 0.28 -13.84 -14.95
C VAL A 144 -0.60 -14.79 -15.76
N GLU A 145 -0.01 -15.85 -16.34
CA GLU A 145 -0.77 -16.87 -17.06
C GLU A 145 -1.75 -17.62 -16.15
N ASP A 146 -1.32 -18.02 -14.94
CA ASP A 146 -2.21 -18.66 -13.96
C ASP A 146 -3.32 -17.70 -13.51
N PHE A 147 -3.03 -16.43 -13.29
CA PHE A 147 -4.04 -15.44 -12.91
C PHE A 147 -5.10 -15.25 -14.01
N GLN A 148 -4.69 -15.18 -15.28
CA GLN A 148 -5.63 -15.03 -16.39
C GLN A 148 -6.53 -16.27 -16.56
N ASN A 149 -5.95 -17.47 -16.44
CA ASN A 149 -6.67 -18.72 -16.68
C ASN A 149 -7.47 -19.21 -15.47
N ASN A 150 -6.91 -19.08 -14.26
CA ASN A 150 -7.42 -19.68 -13.04
C ASN A 150 -7.78 -18.66 -11.96
N GLY A 151 -7.55 -17.37 -12.21
CA GLY A 151 -7.82 -16.29 -11.27
C GLY A 151 -9.31 -16.07 -10.94
N PRO A 152 -9.58 -15.10 -10.07
CA PRO A 152 -10.95 -14.75 -9.70
C PRO A 152 -11.75 -14.18 -10.87
N GLY A 153 -11.10 -13.75 -11.96
CA GLY A 153 -11.76 -13.32 -13.19
C GLY A 153 -12.29 -14.45 -14.06
N SER A 154 -11.76 -15.67 -13.95
CA SER A 154 -12.02 -16.74 -14.93
C SER A 154 -13.23 -17.64 -14.61
N VAL A 155 -13.99 -17.30 -13.58
CA VAL A 155 -15.09 -18.13 -13.05
C VAL A 155 -16.41 -18.05 -13.83
N LYS A 156 -16.45 -17.28 -14.92
CA LYS A 156 -17.64 -17.04 -15.75
C LYS A 156 -18.82 -16.55 -14.90
N ASP A 157 -19.85 -17.38 -14.71
CA ASP A 157 -21.06 -17.04 -13.97
C ASP A 157 -20.99 -17.39 -12.47
N ASP A 158 -20.00 -18.18 -12.03
CA ASP A 158 -19.84 -18.60 -10.64
C ASP A 158 -19.07 -17.57 -9.81
N LEU A 159 -19.74 -16.46 -9.50
CA LEU A 159 -19.18 -15.36 -8.70
C LEU A 159 -18.84 -15.79 -7.26
N ASP A 160 -19.43 -16.88 -6.75
CA ASP A 160 -19.09 -17.40 -5.42
C ASP A 160 -17.73 -18.08 -5.40
N LEU A 161 -17.43 -18.90 -6.43
CA LEU A 161 -16.10 -19.45 -6.63
C LEU A 161 -15.06 -18.34 -6.82
N GLY A 162 -15.42 -17.29 -7.56
CA GLY A 162 -14.59 -16.11 -7.78
C GLY A 162 -14.21 -15.42 -6.46
N LEU A 163 -15.19 -15.19 -5.59
CA LEU A 163 -14.99 -14.60 -4.27
C LEU A 163 -14.04 -15.45 -3.40
N GLN A 164 -14.12 -16.79 -3.47
CA GLN A 164 -13.18 -17.66 -2.76
C GLN A 164 -11.75 -17.54 -3.31
N LYS A 165 -11.62 -17.50 -4.65
CA LYS A 165 -10.32 -17.34 -5.32
C LYS A 165 -9.65 -16.00 -5.01
N MET A 166 -10.40 -14.94 -4.75
CA MET A 166 -9.84 -13.63 -4.36
C MET A 166 -8.88 -13.73 -3.18
N ILE A 167 -9.17 -14.58 -2.19
CA ILE A 167 -8.33 -14.75 -1.00
C ILE A 167 -6.98 -15.38 -1.37
N LYS A 168 -7.00 -16.43 -2.20
CA LYS A 168 -5.78 -17.12 -2.65
C LYS A 168 -4.90 -16.18 -3.47
N TYR A 169 -5.49 -15.54 -4.48
CA TYR A 169 -4.72 -14.69 -5.40
C TYR A 169 -4.27 -13.38 -4.76
N GLY A 170 -5.01 -12.84 -3.78
CA GLY A 170 -4.55 -11.67 -3.01
C GLY A 170 -3.23 -11.93 -2.28
N LYS A 171 -3.13 -13.08 -1.59
CA LYS A 171 -1.88 -13.50 -0.92
C LYS A 171 -0.73 -13.69 -1.91
N LEU A 172 -1.00 -14.26 -3.09
CA LEU A 172 0.01 -14.44 -4.12
C LEU A 172 0.50 -13.09 -4.68
N ILE A 173 -0.41 -12.16 -4.96
CA ILE A 173 -0.07 -10.81 -5.43
C ILE A 173 0.76 -10.07 -4.39
N GLU A 174 0.38 -10.12 -3.11
CA GLU A 174 1.12 -9.47 -2.04
C GLU A 174 2.55 -10.03 -1.94
N LYS A 175 2.70 -11.36 -1.99
CA LYS A 175 4.00 -12.03 -1.99
C LYS A 175 4.87 -11.59 -3.17
N HIS A 176 4.33 -11.59 -4.39
CA HIS A 176 5.07 -11.17 -5.58
C HIS A 176 5.40 -9.66 -5.55
N ASP A 177 4.51 -8.81 -5.04
CA ASP A 177 4.76 -7.36 -4.96
C ASP A 177 5.81 -7.01 -3.88
N GLU A 178 5.87 -7.76 -2.79
CA GLU A 178 6.96 -7.65 -1.81
C GLU A 178 8.30 -8.06 -2.43
N LYS A 179 8.38 -9.23 -3.07
CA LYS A 179 9.60 -9.69 -3.77
C LYS A 179 10.04 -8.68 -4.84
N ARG A 180 9.11 -8.14 -5.63
CA ARG A 180 9.37 -7.08 -6.62
C ARG A 180 9.97 -5.83 -5.97
N ARG A 181 9.38 -5.31 -4.89
CA ARG A 181 9.89 -4.11 -4.20
C ARG A 181 11.31 -4.33 -3.67
N ASN A 182 11.58 -5.52 -3.12
CA ASN A 182 12.90 -5.87 -2.62
C ASN A 182 13.94 -5.93 -3.75
N LEU A 183 13.60 -6.54 -4.90
CA LEU A 183 14.48 -6.59 -6.07
C LEU A 183 14.74 -5.20 -6.67
N VAL A 184 13.73 -4.34 -6.78
CA VAL A 184 13.89 -2.96 -7.26
C VAL A 184 14.82 -2.16 -6.33
N ASN A 185 14.68 -2.32 -5.01
CA ASN A 185 15.58 -1.68 -4.05
C ASN A 185 17.03 -2.17 -4.24
N SER A 186 17.23 -3.47 -4.45
CA SER A 186 18.53 -4.03 -4.78
C SER A 186 19.08 -3.47 -6.10
N GLN A 187 18.27 -3.38 -7.17
CA GLN A 187 18.70 -2.80 -8.45
C GLN A 187 19.25 -1.39 -8.27
N ILE A 188 18.53 -0.53 -7.53
CA ILE A 188 18.97 0.84 -7.24
C ILE A 188 20.27 0.84 -6.43
N LEU A 189 20.42 -0.07 -5.47
CA LEU A 189 21.61 -0.13 -4.61
C LEU A 189 22.87 -0.58 -5.38
N PHE A 190 22.68 -1.44 -6.37
CA PHE A 190 23.76 -2.01 -7.17
C PHE A 190 24.00 -1.27 -8.49
N ASP A 191 23.20 -0.25 -8.82
CA ASP A 191 23.15 0.44 -10.13
C ASP A 191 22.87 -0.53 -11.30
N LEU A 192 21.92 -1.44 -11.11
CA LEU A 192 21.47 -2.37 -12.16
C LEU A 192 20.30 -1.77 -12.96
N ASP A 193 20.16 -2.24 -14.20
CA ASP A 193 19.05 -1.81 -15.06
C ASP A 193 17.69 -2.21 -14.45
N PRO A 194 16.68 -1.31 -14.50
CA PRO A 194 15.37 -1.59 -13.94
C PRO A 194 14.63 -2.66 -14.74
N GLY A 195 14.02 -3.61 -14.03
CA GLY A 195 13.16 -4.64 -14.64
C GLY A 195 11.81 -4.07 -15.12
N ASP A 196 11.25 -4.66 -16.19
CA ASP A 196 9.88 -4.37 -16.64
C ASP A 196 8.85 -5.26 -15.93
N TYR A 197 8.15 -4.68 -14.97
CA TYR A 197 7.09 -5.36 -14.21
C TYR A 197 5.66 -4.97 -14.65
N SER A 198 5.51 -4.37 -15.83
CA SER A 198 4.24 -3.80 -16.31
C SER A 198 3.09 -4.81 -16.35
N LYS A 199 3.35 -6.05 -16.79
CA LYS A 199 2.35 -7.13 -16.86
C LYS A 199 1.82 -7.51 -15.48
N PHE A 200 2.72 -7.65 -14.49
CA PHE A 200 2.33 -7.94 -13.12
C PHE A 200 1.55 -6.78 -12.49
N LEU A 201 2.00 -5.55 -12.70
CA LEU A 201 1.30 -4.36 -12.21
C LEU A 201 -0.12 -4.26 -12.80
N LYS A 202 -0.29 -4.68 -14.06
CA LYS A 202 -1.61 -4.76 -14.67
C LYS A 202 -2.51 -5.79 -14.00
N VAL A 203 -1.98 -6.97 -13.68
CA VAL A 203 -2.70 -8.00 -12.90
C VAL A 203 -3.11 -7.48 -11.53
N LYS A 204 -2.21 -6.76 -10.84
CA LYS A 204 -2.50 -6.13 -9.55
C LYS A 204 -3.63 -5.09 -9.67
N GLU A 205 -3.59 -4.23 -10.68
CA GLU A 205 -4.65 -3.24 -10.94
C GLU A 205 -6.01 -3.93 -11.21
N ASP A 206 -6.00 -4.98 -12.03
CA ASP A 206 -7.22 -5.73 -12.35
C ASP A 206 -7.77 -6.42 -11.09
N TYR A 207 -6.91 -6.99 -10.24
CA TYR A 207 -7.30 -7.57 -8.94
C TYR A 207 -7.94 -6.54 -8.00
N GLU A 208 -7.34 -5.36 -7.83
CA GLU A 208 -7.90 -4.27 -7.01
C GLU A 208 -9.26 -3.78 -7.55
N GLY A 209 -9.43 -3.83 -8.88
CA GLY A 209 -10.72 -3.64 -9.53
C GLY A 209 -11.73 -4.72 -9.16
N MET A 210 -11.32 -5.99 -9.21
CA MET A 210 -12.15 -7.13 -8.81
C MET A 210 -12.54 -7.11 -7.34
N GLU A 211 -11.68 -6.65 -6.43
CA GLU A 211 -12.04 -6.50 -5.00
C GLU A 211 -13.28 -5.63 -4.81
N LYS A 212 -13.35 -4.50 -5.52
CA LYS A 212 -14.50 -3.58 -5.46
C LYS A 212 -15.76 -4.23 -6.03
N LEU A 213 -15.62 -4.99 -7.12
CA LEU A 213 -16.73 -5.73 -7.73
C LEU A 213 -17.26 -6.84 -6.83
N TYR A 214 -16.36 -7.63 -6.23
CA TYR A 214 -16.72 -8.72 -5.34
C TYR A 214 -17.29 -8.24 -4.00
N ALA A 215 -16.85 -7.08 -3.50
CA ALA A 215 -17.50 -6.41 -2.38
C ALA A 215 -18.95 -6.05 -2.71
N LEU A 216 -19.19 -5.41 -3.87
CA LEU A 216 -20.55 -5.09 -4.31
C LEU A 216 -21.42 -6.35 -4.50
N TYR A 217 -20.84 -7.40 -5.09
CA TYR A 217 -21.52 -8.69 -5.25
C TYR A 217 -21.90 -9.30 -3.89
N LYS A 218 -21.00 -9.26 -2.90
CA LYS A 218 -21.27 -9.79 -1.55
C LYS A 218 -22.42 -9.03 -0.89
N ASP A 219 -22.43 -7.70 -0.98
CA ASP A 219 -23.51 -6.88 -0.43
C ASP A 219 -24.84 -7.16 -1.13
N GLN A 220 -24.82 -7.28 -2.46
CA GLN A 220 -26.00 -7.63 -3.25
C GLN A 220 -26.52 -9.03 -2.93
N LYS A 221 -25.63 -10.01 -2.75
CA LYS A 221 -25.97 -11.38 -2.36
C LYS A 221 -26.61 -11.41 -0.97
N ASN A 222 -26.09 -10.66 -0.02
CA ASN A 222 -26.66 -10.56 1.33
C ASN A 222 -28.07 -9.95 1.28
N ALA A 223 -28.25 -8.83 0.57
CA ALA A 223 -29.57 -8.20 0.41
C ALA A 223 -30.57 -9.15 -0.26
N ARG A 224 -30.17 -9.90 -1.28
CA ARG A 224 -31.03 -10.92 -1.91
C ARG A 224 -31.39 -12.05 -0.95
N SER A 225 -30.48 -12.46 -0.08
CA SER A 225 -30.75 -13.46 0.95
C SER A 225 -31.81 -12.96 1.94
N GLU A 226 -31.70 -11.70 2.39
CA GLU A 226 -32.68 -11.07 3.26
C GLU A 226 -34.06 -10.96 2.59
N TRP A 227 -34.10 -10.57 1.30
CA TRP A 227 -35.35 -10.51 0.55
C TRP A 227 -35.99 -11.89 0.36
N ALA A 228 -35.18 -12.93 0.15
CA ALA A 228 -35.67 -14.30 0.02
C ALA A 228 -36.28 -14.84 1.32
N GLN A 229 -35.89 -14.31 2.49
CA GLN A 229 -36.48 -14.65 3.78
C GLN A 229 -37.79 -13.91 4.08
N THR A 230 -38.16 -12.93 3.26
CA THR A 230 -39.40 -12.17 3.43
C THR A 230 -40.60 -13.04 3.06
N LEU A 231 -41.58 -13.14 3.97
CA LEU A 231 -42.84 -13.85 3.70
C LEU A 231 -43.52 -13.33 2.43
N TRP A 232 -44.06 -14.24 1.60
CA TRP A 232 -44.68 -13.90 0.31
C TRP A 232 -45.75 -12.80 0.42
N VAL A 233 -46.57 -12.84 1.47
CA VAL A 233 -47.60 -11.82 1.77
C VAL A 233 -46.98 -10.44 1.98
N ASN A 234 -45.81 -10.37 2.61
CA ASN A 234 -45.10 -9.13 2.93
C ASN A 234 -44.11 -8.70 1.83
N LEU A 235 -43.90 -9.53 0.81
CA LEU A 235 -42.98 -9.21 -0.29
C LEU A 235 -43.44 -7.94 -1.02
N ASN A 236 -42.57 -6.93 -1.08
CA ASN A 236 -42.79 -5.69 -1.82
C ASN A 236 -41.91 -5.66 -3.08
N PRO A 237 -42.47 -5.87 -4.28
CA PRO A 237 -41.71 -5.82 -5.54
C PRO A 237 -41.02 -4.47 -5.79
N GLN A 238 -41.60 -3.35 -5.34
CA GLN A 238 -40.97 -2.04 -5.51
C GLN A 238 -39.67 -1.94 -4.70
N GLN A 239 -39.64 -2.51 -3.50
CA GLN A 239 -38.44 -2.55 -2.66
C GLN A 239 -37.31 -3.35 -3.33
N LEU A 240 -37.63 -4.44 -4.04
CA LEU A 240 -36.65 -5.21 -4.80
C LEU A 240 -36.09 -4.40 -5.99
N LEU A 241 -36.95 -3.68 -6.71
CA LEU A 241 -36.55 -2.79 -7.81
C LEU A 241 -35.62 -1.68 -7.32
N ASP A 242 -36.01 -0.97 -6.26
CA ASP A 242 -35.24 0.12 -5.68
C ASP A 242 -33.89 -0.37 -5.15
N GLY A 243 -33.88 -1.54 -4.49
CA GLY A 243 -32.66 -2.18 -4.01
C GLY A 243 -31.71 -2.55 -5.15
N MET A 244 -32.21 -3.16 -6.24
CA MET A 244 -31.38 -3.45 -7.41
C MET A 244 -30.90 -2.19 -8.13
N ASP A 245 -31.75 -1.16 -8.24
CA ASP A 245 -31.35 0.12 -8.83
C ASP A 245 -30.27 0.81 -8.01
N HIS A 246 -30.32 0.66 -6.69
CA HIS A 246 -29.24 1.12 -5.81
C HIS A 246 -27.91 0.44 -6.15
N PHE A 247 -27.87 -0.91 -6.24
CA PHE A 247 -26.64 -1.64 -6.60
C PHE A 247 -26.17 -1.33 -8.03
N ILE A 248 -27.07 -1.21 -9.01
CA ILE A 248 -26.72 -0.81 -10.37
C ILE A 248 -26.11 0.60 -10.39
N ARG A 249 -26.67 1.56 -9.64
CA ARG A 249 -26.08 2.90 -9.52
C ARG A 249 -24.70 2.87 -8.88
N GLN A 250 -24.49 2.04 -7.86
CA GLN A 250 -23.17 1.84 -7.28
C GLN A 250 -22.18 1.28 -8.31
N PHE A 251 -22.56 0.23 -9.04
CA PHE A 251 -21.76 -0.34 -10.11
C PHE A 251 -21.40 0.71 -11.17
N GLN A 252 -22.35 1.54 -11.59
CA GLN A 252 -22.10 2.55 -12.63
C GLN A 252 -21.06 3.60 -12.24
N ARG A 253 -20.87 3.86 -10.94
CA ARG A 253 -19.83 4.76 -10.42
C ARG A 253 -18.42 4.20 -10.56
N PHE A 254 -18.25 2.90 -10.78
CA PHE A 254 -16.93 2.33 -10.99
C PHE A 254 -16.29 2.82 -12.31
N PRO A 255 -14.94 2.94 -12.34
CA PRO A 255 -14.21 3.29 -13.56
C PRO A 255 -14.53 2.35 -14.72
N LYS A 256 -14.45 2.88 -15.96
CA LYS A 256 -14.73 2.07 -17.17
C LYS A 256 -13.86 0.82 -17.27
N ALA A 257 -12.60 0.89 -16.84
CA ALA A 257 -11.69 -0.26 -16.84
C ALA A 257 -12.22 -1.39 -15.94
N VAL A 258 -12.60 -1.06 -14.70
CA VAL A 258 -13.15 -2.03 -13.73
C VAL A 258 -14.45 -2.65 -14.23
N LYS A 259 -15.36 -1.84 -14.79
CA LYS A 259 -16.65 -2.33 -15.32
C LYS A 259 -16.48 -3.28 -16.52
N LYS A 260 -15.40 -3.13 -17.29
CA LYS A 260 -15.11 -3.96 -18.47
C LYS A 260 -14.48 -5.31 -18.12
N LEU A 261 -14.00 -5.51 -16.89
CA LEU A 261 -13.54 -6.82 -16.43
C LEU A 261 -14.68 -7.84 -16.54
N ASP A 262 -14.34 -9.10 -16.85
CA ASP A 262 -15.34 -10.16 -17.06
C ASP A 262 -16.30 -10.29 -15.87
N VAL A 263 -15.77 -10.26 -14.64
CA VAL A 263 -16.56 -10.25 -13.39
C VAL A 263 -17.55 -9.08 -13.36
N GLY A 264 -17.13 -7.91 -13.82
CA GLY A 264 -17.96 -6.71 -13.86
C GLY A 264 -19.12 -6.85 -14.83
N GLN A 265 -18.86 -7.42 -16.01
CA GLN A 265 -19.88 -7.70 -17.01
C GLN A 265 -20.89 -8.74 -16.52
N THR A 266 -20.41 -9.85 -15.95
CA THR A 266 -21.26 -10.90 -15.36
C THR A 266 -22.11 -10.33 -14.22
N LEU A 267 -21.52 -9.55 -13.32
CA LEU A 267 -22.25 -8.95 -12.20
C LEU A 267 -23.35 -7.99 -12.70
N GLU A 268 -23.06 -7.16 -13.70
CA GLU A 268 -24.06 -6.28 -14.31
C GLU A 268 -25.21 -7.05 -14.94
N ILE A 269 -24.90 -8.10 -15.71
CA ILE A 269 -25.90 -8.98 -16.33
C ILE A 269 -26.77 -9.63 -15.26
N ASN A 270 -26.16 -10.18 -14.20
CA ASN A 270 -26.88 -10.81 -13.09
C ASN A 270 -27.83 -9.85 -12.38
N MET A 271 -27.39 -8.60 -12.11
CA MET A 271 -28.26 -7.58 -11.51
C MET A 271 -29.41 -7.18 -12.44
N ARG A 272 -29.14 -6.99 -13.74
CA ARG A 272 -30.18 -6.66 -14.73
C ARG A 272 -31.18 -7.79 -14.91
N ASN A 273 -30.72 -9.03 -14.97
CA ASN A 273 -31.58 -10.21 -15.10
C ASN A 273 -32.49 -10.36 -13.89
N PHE A 274 -31.97 -10.17 -12.68
CA PHE A 274 -32.79 -10.16 -11.48
C PHE A 274 -33.80 -9.01 -11.50
N LYS A 275 -33.38 -7.79 -11.86
CA LYS A 275 -34.31 -6.65 -11.99
C LYS A 275 -35.44 -6.93 -12.99
N ASN A 276 -35.10 -7.53 -14.13
CA ASN A 276 -36.06 -7.88 -15.18
C ASN A 276 -37.01 -9.03 -14.77
N SER A 277 -36.65 -9.86 -13.79
CA SER A 277 -37.55 -10.88 -13.26
C SER A 277 -38.49 -10.34 -12.17
N VAL A 278 -38.22 -9.16 -11.58
CA VAL A 278 -39.07 -8.57 -10.53
C VAL A 278 -40.56 -8.42 -10.95
N PRO A 279 -40.89 -7.94 -12.17
CA PRO A 279 -42.28 -7.86 -12.62
C PRO A 279 -43.05 -9.18 -12.56
N LEU A 280 -42.36 -10.33 -12.76
CA LEU A 280 -42.98 -11.65 -12.66
C LEU A 280 -43.49 -11.93 -11.24
N PHE A 281 -42.82 -11.42 -10.20
CA PHE A 281 -43.31 -11.58 -8.83
C PHE A 281 -44.62 -10.81 -8.58
N VAL A 282 -44.83 -9.69 -9.28
CA VAL A 282 -46.09 -8.93 -9.24
C VAL A 282 -47.22 -9.78 -9.83
N GLU A 283 -46.99 -10.38 -10.99
CA GLU A 283 -47.96 -11.25 -11.65
C GLU A 283 -48.28 -12.49 -10.81
N LEU A 284 -47.27 -13.11 -10.21
CA LEU A 284 -47.42 -14.28 -9.34
C LEU A 284 -48.14 -13.95 -8.02
N LYS A 285 -48.07 -12.70 -7.54
CA LYS A 285 -48.76 -12.25 -6.32
C LYS A 285 -50.22 -11.84 -6.58
N ASN A 286 -50.65 -11.77 -7.84
CA ASN A 286 -52.01 -11.39 -8.18
C ASN A 286 -53.04 -12.36 -7.56
N GLU A 287 -54.12 -11.84 -6.95
CA GLU A 287 -55.21 -12.62 -6.37
C GLU A 287 -55.89 -13.58 -7.37
N ALA A 288 -55.74 -13.33 -8.68
CA ALA A 288 -56.18 -14.22 -9.74
C ALA A 288 -55.39 -15.56 -9.79
N MET A 289 -54.23 -15.66 -9.14
CA MET A 289 -53.44 -16.89 -9.05
C MET A 289 -54.11 -17.91 -8.14
N ARG A 290 -54.46 -19.07 -8.73
CA ARG A 290 -55.08 -20.21 -8.03
C ARG A 290 -54.13 -21.39 -8.04
N GLU A 291 -54.36 -22.36 -7.16
CA GLU A 291 -53.57 -23.60 -7.02
C GLU A 291 -53.22 -24.27 -8.36
N ARG A 292 -54.19 -24.38 -9.28
CA ARG A 292 -53.96 -24.94 -10.63
C ARG A 292 -52.85 -24.22 -11.43
N HIS A 293 -52.72 -22.90 -11.28
CA HIS A 293 -51.70 -22.10 -11.98
C HIS A 293 -50.32 -22.35 -11.36
N TRP A 294 -50.25 -22.55 -10.04
CA TRP A 294 -49.03 -22.93 -9.36
C TRP A 294 -48.57 -24.35 -9.74
N ILE A 295 -49.51 -25.31 -9.89
CA ILE A 295 -49.20 -26.66 -10.39
C ILE A 295 -48.63 -26.60 -11.82
N ASP A 296 -49.24 -25.81 -12.71
CA ASP A 296 -48.74 -25.61 -14.07
C ASP A 296 -47.35 -24.96 -14.09
N LEU A 297 -47.13 -23.94 -13.24
CA LEU A 297 -45.81 -23.30 -13.09
C LEU A 297 -44.74 -24.30 -12.63
N MET A 298 -45.03 -25.11 -11.61
CA MET A 298 -44.09 -26.13 -11.11
C MET A 298 -43.79 -27.19 -12.18
N THR A 299 -44.80 -27.59 -12.95
CA THR A 299 -44.65 -28.56 -14.05
C THR A 299 -43.76 -28.00 -15.17
N LYS A 300 -43.98 -26.74 -15.57
CA LYS A 300 -43.21 -26.07 -16.63
C LYS A 300 -41.78 -25.71 -16.22
N THR A 301 -41.57 -25.38 -14.95
CA THR A 301 -40.24 -25.00 -14.42
C THR A 301 -39.45 -26.19 -13.89
N GLY A 302 -40.10 -27.34 -13.68
CA GLY A 302 -39.50 -28.53 -13.05
C GLY A 302 -39.12 -28.33 -11.58
N LYS A 303 -39.65 -27.29 -10.92
CA LYS A 303 -39.41 -26.97 -9.50
C LYS A 303 -40.67 -27.20 -8.70
N TYR A 304 -40.58 -27.99 -7.63
CA TYR A 304 -41.71 -28.32 -6.77
C TYR A 304 -41.52 -27.73 -5.38
N PHE A 305 -42.55 -27.07 -4.84
CA PHE A 305 -42.55 -26.46 -3.50
C PHE A 305 -43.92 -26.63 -2.81
N ASP A 306 -43.93 -26.61 -1.48
CA ASP A 306 -45.14 -26.80 -0.67
C ASP A 306 -46.00 -25.52 -0.69
N MET A 307 -47.26 -25.62 -1.11
CA MET A 307 -48.16 -24.47 -1.33
C MET A 307 -48.90 -23.98 -0.08
N LYS A 308 -48.59 -24.50 1.11
CA LYS A 308 -49.30 -24.07 2.33
C LYS A 308 -49.09 -22.56 2.57
N PRO A 309 -50.18 -21.77 2.75
CA PRO A 309 -50.11 -20.31 2.85
C PRO A 309 -49.17 -19.79 3.95
N ASP A 310 -48.88 -20.61 4.96
CA ASP A 310 -48.07 -20.27 6.13
C ASP A 310 -46.62 -20.78 6.08
N ARG A 311 -46.16 -21.43 4.98
CA ARG A 311 -44.87 -22.15 4.97
C ARG A 311 -43.97 -21.98 3.74
N CYS A 312 -44.21 -21.02 2.86
CA CYS A 312 -43.25 -20.66 1.80
C CYS A 312 -42.02 -19.91 2.37
N ALA A 313 -41.33 -20.54 3.32
CA ALA A 313 -40.01 -20.25 3.85
C ALA A 313 -39.61 -21.49 4.68
N ASN A 314 -39.17 -22.56 4.00
CA ASN A 314 -38.28 -23.59 4.53
C ASN A 314 -38.11 -24.70 3.49
N ASN A 315 -37.13 -24.51 2.62
CA ASN A 315 -36.09 -25.49 2.30
C ASN A 315 -34.94 -24.79 1.58
#